data_AF-A0A814D1A1-F1
#
_entry.id   AF-A0A814D1A1-F1
#
_cell.length_a   1.000
_cell.length_b   1.000
_cell.length_c   1.000
_cell.angle_alpha   90.00
_cell.angle_beta   90.00
_cell.angle_gamma   90.00
#
_symmetry.space_group_name_H-M   'P 1'
#
loop_
_entity.id
_entity.type
_entity.pdbx_description
1 polymer ?
#
loop_
_entity_poly.entity_id
_entity_poly.type
_entity_poly.pdbx_seq_one_letter_code
_entity_poly.pdbx_strand_id
1 'polypeptide(L)'
;MDGFGTETRSHVSIKNTHVIDGDDCVSFKNGSNFITGNNITCMGSHDLSVGSLRLQTGFPYIARNIYVSNAKMINCTPAIHIQFFPDDPSRRIVLVSNVTDKDVTVDNCYESNHTACMDYSLTAELTKTEFINITGKTSLKYNPKVAKIYCPPSGTCDITFT
;
A
#
# COMPACT_ATOMS: atom_id res chain seq x y z
N MET A 1 8.81 10.17 -8.13
CA MET A 1 8.90 11.05 -6.93
C MET A 1 7.52 11.09 -6.34
N ASP A 2 7.43 10.55 -5.13
CA ASP A 2 6.19 10.41 -4.37
C ASP A 2 5.60 11.78 -3.99
N GLY A 3 4.27 11.86 -3.84
CA GLY A 3 3.59 13.02 -3.29
C GLY A 3 3.96 13.26 -1.81
N PHE A 4 3.74 12.24 -0.97
CA PHE A 4 4.13 12.24 0.44
C PHE A 4 4.82 10.95 0.83
N GLY A 5 5.93 11.04 1.54
CA GLY A 5 6.62 9.90 2.13
C GLY A 5 6.70 10.03 3.65
N THR A 6 6.36 8.95 4.37
CA THR A 6 6.62 8.82 5.81
C THR A 6 7.58 7.66 6.05
N GLU A 7 8.61 7.87 6.86
CA GLU A 7 9.61 6.86 7.21
C GLU A 7 10.15 7.19 8.60
N THR A 8 10.18 6.34 9.61
CA THR A 8 10.65 6.70 10.97
C THR A 8 9.97 7.96 11.55
N ARG A 9 8.69 8.17 11.23
CA ARG A 9 7.87 9.29 11.72
C ARG A 9 6.62 8.74 12.40
N SER A 10 6.08 9.52 13.34
CA SER A 10 4.79 9.19 13.96
C SER A 10 3.89 10.40 14.16
N HIS A 11 2.59 10.16 14.31
CA HIS A 11 1.57 11.20 14.55
C HIS A 11 1.49 12.23 13.41
N VAL A 12 1.56 11.74 12.16
CA VAL A 12 1.48 12.57 10.96
C VAL A 12 0.06 12.53 10.41
N SER A 13 -0.45 13.70 10.00
CA SER A 13 -1.78 13.85 9.42
C SER A 13 -1.70 14.52 8.05
N ILE A 14 -2.15 13.83 7.00
CA ILE A 14 -2.26 14.34 5.64
C ILE A 14 -3.75 14.52 5.33
N LYS A 15 -4.18 15.76 5.04
CA LYS A 15 -5.61 16.09 4.92
C LYS A 15 -5.88 17.04 3.76
N ASN A 16 -7.04 16.88 3.11
CA ASN A 16 -7.56 17.80 2.09
C ASN A 16 -6.53 18.10 1.01
N THR A 17 -5.95 17.05 0.45
CA THR A 17 -4.79 17.17 -0.44
C THR A 17 -5.10 16.62 -1.81
N HIS A 18 -4.56 17.28 -2.83
CA HIS A 18 -4.60 16.86 -4.22
C HIS A 18 -3.17 16.59 -4.69
N VAL A 19 -2.89 15.35 -5.08
CA VAL A 19 -1.60 14.90 -5.59
C VAL A 19 -1.76 14.54 -7.06
N ILE A 20 -0.89 15.12 -7.89
CA ILE A 20 -0.74 14.76 -9.30
C ILE A 20 0.74 14.46 -9.50
N ASP A 21 1.06 13.20 -9.63
CA ASP A 21 2.43 12.72 -9.83
C ASP A 21 2.41 11.47 -10.75
N GLY A 22 3.53 10.77 -10.82
CA GLY A 22 3.66 9.51 -11.56
C GLY A 22 4.28 8.42 -10.70
N ASP A 23 4.14 8.51 -9.37
CA ASP A 23 4.73 7.60 -8.38
C ASP A 23 3.79 7.45 -7.18
N ASP A 24 4.23 6.88 -6.04
CA ASP A 24 3.37 6.71 -4.85
C ASP A 24 2.71 8.06 -4.43
N CYS A 25 1.38 8.11 -4.36
CA CYS A 25 0.67 9.31 -3.92
C CYS A 25 0.97 9.62 -2.45
N VAL A 26 0.88 8.57 -1.63
CA VAL A 26 1.34 8.56 -0.24
C VAL A 26 2.02 7.23 0.03
N SER A 27 3.28 7.28 0.46
CA SER A 27 4.06 6.12 0.82
C SER A 27 4.35 6.04 2.33
N PHE A 28 3.99 4.92 2.93
CA PHE A 28 4.22 4.59 4.33
C PHE A 28 5.39 3.60 4.43
N LYS A 29 6.61 4.12 4.53
CA LYS A 29 7.85 3.33 4.60
C LYS A 29 8.13 2.86 6.04
N ASN A 30 9.33 2.31 6.24
CA ASN A 30 9.74 1.75 7.53
C ASN A 30 9.61 2.76 8.67
N GLY A 31 9.07 2.36 9.81
CA GLY A 31 8.95 3.18 11.02
C GLY A 31 7.74 4.12 11.05
N SER A 32 6.87 4.08 10.04
CA SER A 32 5.60 4.82 10.05
C SER A 32 4.65 4.29 11.11
N ASN A 33 4.19 5.18 11.99
CA ASN A 33 3.33 4.83 13.12
C ASN A 33 2.31 5.94 13.45
N PHE A 34 1.03 5.63 13.61
CA PHE A 34 -0.02 6.65 13.85
C PHE A 34 -0.05 7.70 12.74
N ILE A 35 -0.23 7.23 11.51
CA ILE A 35 -0.34 8.08 10.32
C ILE A 35 -1.80 8.11 9.88
N THR A 36 -2.36 9.30 9.68
CA THR A 36 -3.73 9.45 9.21
C THR A 36 -3.77 10.18 7.87
N GLY A 37 -4.46 9.59 6.89
CA GLY A 37 -4.84 10.23 5.64
C GLY A 37 -6.35 10.49 5.61
N ASN A 38 -6.78 11.69 5.25
CA ASN A 38 -8.21 11.96 5.09
C ASN A 38 -8.49 12.93 3.95
N ASN A 39 -9.46 12.60 3.10
CA ASN A 39 -9.86 13.43 1.96
C ASN A 39 -8.66 13.75 1.05
N ILE A 40 -8.11 12.70 0.43
CA ILE A 40 -6.94 12.76 -0.45
C ILE A 40 -7.39 12.39 -1.87
N THR A 41 -7.05 13.21 -2.85
CA THR A 41 -7.25 12.90 -4.27
C THR A 41 -5.89 12.66 -4.92
N CYS A 42 -5.69 11.48 -5.48
CA CYS A 42 -4.49 11.09 -6.21
C CYS A 42 -4.84 10.92 -7.69
N MET A 43 -4.05 11.51 -8.59
CA MET A 43 -4.27 11.43 -10.03
C MET A 43 -2.98 11.11 -10.77
N GLY A 44 -2.99 10.04 -11.56
CA GLY A 44 -1.81 9.59 -12.32
C GLY A 44 -0.72 8.89 -11.46
N SER A 45 -0.92 8.86 -10.14
CA SER A 45 -0.02 8.23 -9.18
C SER A 45 0.08 6.71 -9.33
N HIS A 46 1.07 6.11 -8.68
CA HIS A 46 1.07 4.68 -8.42
C HIS A 46 -0.07 4.32 -7.49
N ASP A 47 -0.03 4.69 -6.20
CA ASP A 47 -0.93 4.14 -5.19
C ASP A 47 -0.97 4.93 -3.85
N LEU A 48 -1.86 4.51 -2.95
CA LEU A 48 -1.62 4.59 -1.51
C LEU A 48 -0.82 3.34 -1.11
N SER A 49 0.44 3.52 -0.72
CA SER A 49 1.39 2.40 -0.57
C SER A 49 1.91 2.26 0.85
N VAL A 50 1.74 1.07 1.43
CA VAL A 50 2.57 0.63 2.57
C VAL A 50 3.81 -0.04 1.98
N GLY A 51 4.95 0.62 2.13
CA GLY A 51 6.23 0.20 1.59
C GLY A 51 6.70 1.03 0.38
N SER A 52 7.67 0.56 -0.40
CA SER A 52 8.35 -0.72 -0.24
C SER A 52 9.07 -0.86 1.09
N LEU A 53 8.77 -1.94 1.81
CA LEU A 53 9.49 -2.35 3.00
C LEU A 53 10.62 -3.31 2.60
N ARG A 54 11.61 -3.47 3.49
CA ARG A 54 12.73 -4.41 3.33
C ARG A 54 13.82 -3.98 2.32
N LEU A 55 14.07 -2.67 2.21
CA LEU A 55 15.11 -2.11 1.33
C LEU A 55 16.57 -2.36 1.82
N GLN A 56 16.80 -2.45 3.13
CA GLN A 56 18.12 -2.57 3.78
C GLN A 56 18.17 -3.77 4.74
N THR A 57 19.37 -4.18 5.14
CA THR A 57 19.63 -5.37 5.98
C THR A 57 19.72 -5.01 7.47
N GLY A 58 19.63 -6.00 8.35
CA GLY A 58 20.00 -5.85 9.77
C GLY A 58 18.87 -5.54 10.77
N PHE A 59 17.75 -4.95 10.36
CA PHE A 59 16.64 -4.58 11.26
C PHE A 59 15.26 -4.99 10.72
N PRO A 60 14.27 -5.27 11.59
CA PRO A 60 12.90 -5.51 11.16
C PRO A 60 12.30 -4.26 10.53
N TYR A 61 11.42 -4.47 9.56
CA TYR A 61 10.66 -3.39 8.93
C TYR A 61 9.27 -3.32 9.55
N ILE A 62 8.88 -2.15 10.05
CA ILE A 62 7.63 -2.01 10.80
C ILE A 62 6.84 -0.84 10.25
N ALA A 63 5.61 -1.08 9.82
CA ALA A 63 4.62 -0.04 9.53
C ALA A 63 3.32 -0.38 10.27
N ARG A 64 2.78 0.56 11.05
CA ARG A 64 1.62 0.25 11.90
C ARG A 64 0.73 1.44 12.20
N ASN A 65 -0.51 1.16 12.60
CA ASN A 65 -1.49 2.20 12.98
C ASN A 65 -1.63 3.27 11.88
N ILE A 66 -1.89 2.81 10.66
CA ILE A 66 -2.09 3.66 9.49
C ILE A 66 -3.58 3.64 9.15
N TYR A 67 -4.16 4.82 9.02
CA TYR A 67 -5.58 4.95 8.72
C TYR A 67 -5.79 5.97 7.61
N VAL A 68 -6.20 5.51 6.43
CA VAL A 68 -6.55 6.38 5.31
C VAL A 68 -8.05 6.31 5.07
N SER A 69 -8.69 7.46 4.90
CA SER A 69 -10.14 7.55 4.67
C SER A 69 -10.52 8.56 3.61
N ASN A 70 -11.60 8.30 2.89
CA ASN A 70 -12.14 9.19 1.85
C ASN A 70 -11.08 9.52 0.79
N ALA A 71 -10.44 8.50 0.24
CA ALA A 71 -9.46 8.69 -0.83
C ALA A 71 -10.10 8.51 -2.21
N LYS A 72 -9.69 9.34 -3.18
CA LYS A 72 -10.10 9.21 -4.57
C LYS A 72 -8.87 8.96 -5.43
N MET A 73 -8.80 7.78 -6.03
CA MET A 73 -7.69 7.31 -6.85
C MET A 73 -8.11 7.35 -8.32
N ILE A 74 -7.50 8.23 -9.11
CA ILE A 74 -7.87 8.49 -10.51
C ILE A 74 -6.70 8.14 -11.43
N ASN A 75 -6.89 7.23 -12.38
CA ASN A 75 -5.84 6.77 -13.29
C ASN A 75 -4.56 6.30 -12.58
N CYS A 76 -4.72 5.68 -11.41
CA CYS A 76 -3.65 5.06 -10.65
C CYS A 76 -3.40 3.62 -11.12
N THR A 77 -2.26 3.03 -10.76
CA THR A 77 -1.81 1.76 -11.36
C THR A 77 -1.88 0.55 -10.43
N PRO A 78 -1.71 0.74 -9.12
CA PRO A 78 -2.72 0.19 -8.21
C PRO A 78 -3.39 1.28 -7.37
N ALA A 79 -4.68 1.19 -7.06
CA ALA A 79 -5.27 2.20 -6.17
C ALA A 79 -4.69 2.12 -4.74
N ILE A 80 -4.47 0.90 -4.26
CA ILE A 80 -3.95 0.62 -2.93
C ILE A 80 -2.95 -0.53 -3.06
N HIS A 81 -1.84 -0.46 -2.34
CA HIS A 81 -0.77 -1.43 -2.45
C HIS A 81 -0.03 -1.62 -1.12
N ILE A 82 0.30 -2.87 -0.80
CA ILE A 82 1.23 -3.20 0.27
C ILE A 82 2.36 -3.98 -0.38
N GLN A 83 3.58 -3.42 -0.36
CA GLN A 83 4.70 -3.97 -1.11
C GLN A 83 5.94 -4.15 -0.22
N PHE A 84 6.60 -5.30 -0.35
CA PHE A 84 7.82 -5.62 0.38
C PHE A 84 8.72 -6.53 -0.46
N PHE A 85 10.05 -6.38 -0.29
CA PHE A 85 11.01 -7.16 -1.06
C PHE A 85 11.06 -8.64 -0.64
N PRO A 86 11.42 -9.55 -1.58
CA PRO A 86 11.72 -10.97 -1.36
C PRO A 86 12.61 -11.32 -0.17
N ASP A 87 12.61 -12.60 0.19
CA ASP A 87 13.40 -13.12 1.29
C ASP A 87 14.90 -13.14 1.01
N ASP A 88 15.64 -12.49 1.90
CA ASP A 88 17.09 -12.53 2.00
C ASP A 88 17.43 -12.87 3.46
N PRO A 89 18.23 -13.92 3.73
CA PRO A 89 18.64 -14.32 5.08
C PRO A 89 19.28 -13.20 5.92
N SER A 90 19.84 -12.17 5.28
CA SER A 90 20.42 -10.98 5.92
C SER A 90 19.38 -9.91 6.30
N ARG A 91 18.16 -10.01 5.77
CA ARG A 91 17.04 -9.07 6.01
C ARG A 91 16.03 -9.70 6.97
N ARG A 92 15.65 -8.95 8.01
CA ARG A 92 14.70 -9.39 9.05
C ARG A 92 13.25 -9.32 8.56
N ILE A 93 12.34 -9.83 9.40
CA ILE A 93 10.89 -9.91 9.17
C ILE A 93 10.25 -8.53 8.87
N VAL A 94 9.20 -8.56 8.04
CA VAL A 94 8.33 -7.41 7.76
C VAL A 94 7.09 -7.51 8.64
N LEU A 95 6.78 -6.46 9.39
CA LEU A 95 5.62 -6.36 10.27
C LEU A 95 4.73 -5.20 9.82
N VAL A 96 3.57 -5.52 9.28
CA VAL A 96 2.51 -4.56 8.96
C VAL A 96 1.32 -4.85 9.86
N SER A 97 0.89 -3.86 10.65
CA SER A 97 -0.21 -4.10 11.61
C SER A 97 -1.14 -2.92 11.78
N ASN A 98 -2.44 -3.19 11.90
CA ASN A 98 -3.47 -2.17 12.13
C ASN A 98 -3.43 -1.09 11.03
N VAL A 99 -3.71 -1.52 9.79
CA VAL A 99 -3.76 -0.66 8.61
C VAL A 99 -5.18 -0.70 8.06
N THR A 100 -5.80 0.46 7.89
CA THR A 100 -7.16 0.55 7.36
C THR A 100 -7.20 1.56 6.21
N ASP A 101 -7.68 1.12 5.05
CA ASP A 101 -8.08 1.98 3.96
C ASP A 101 -9.61 1.94 3.86
N LYS A 102 -10.25 3.08 4.07
CA LYS A 102 -11.71 3.19 4.17
C LYS A 102 -12.27 4.22 3.18
N ASP A 103 -13.42 3.91 2.59
CA ASP A 103 -14.14 4.83 1.69
C ASP A 103 -13.23 5.29 0.53
N VAL A 104 -12.53 4.33 -0.09
CA VAL A 104 -11.64 4.60 -1.23
C VAL A 104 -12.41 4.37 -2.53
N THR A 105 -12.48 5.41 -3.37
CA THR A 105 -13.06 5.32 -4.71
C THR A 105 -11.97 5.21 -5.77
N VAL A 106 -12.10 4.22 -6.65
CA VAL A 106 -11.15 3.95 -7.74
C VAL A 106 -11.77 4.30 -9.09
N ASP A 107 -11.11 5.16 -9.86
CA ASP A 107 -11.49 5.54 -11.22
C ASP A 107 -10.28 5.41 -12.14
N ASN A 108 -9.90 4.16 -12.44
CA ASN A 108 -8.71 3.87 -13.23
C ASN A 108 -9.10 3.52 -14.66
N CYS A 109 -8.80 4.41 -15.61
CA CYS A 109 -8.93 4.14 -17.05
C CYS A 109 -7.57 3.85 -17.73
N TYR A 110 -6.49 3.75 -16.95
CA TYR A 110 -5.12 3.68 -17.46
C TYR A 110 -4.58 2.24 -17.57
N GLU A 111 -3.80 1.97 -18.62
CA GLU A 111 -3.21 0.66 -18.90
C GLU A 111 -1.69 0.66 -18.65
N SER A 112 -1.19 0.04 -17.57
CA SER A 112 0.26 -0.17 -17.37
C SER A 112 0.59 -1.62 -16.99
N ASN A 113 1.67 -2.16 -17.55
CA ASN A 113 2.07 -3.57 -17.47
C ASN A 113 2.98 -3.77 -16.26
N HIS A 114 2.67 -4.72 -15.37
CA HIS A 114 3.62 -5.10 -14.31
C HIS A 114 3.60 -6.62 -14.02
N THR A 115 4.77 -7.23 -14.23
CA THR A 115 5.19 -8.60 -13.83
C THR A 115 6.57 -8.39 -13.19
N ALA A 116 7.03 -8.98 -12.08
CA ALA A 116 6.86 -10.32 -11.53
C ALA A 116 7.22 -10.32 -10.01
N CYS A 117 6.65 -11.27 -9.26
CA CYS A 117 7.21 -11.82 -8.01
C CYS A 117 6.55 -13.19 -7.82
N MET A 118 7.28 -14.30 -8.01
CA MET A 118 6.72 -15.66 -7.83
C MET A 118 7.66 -16.69 -7.17
N ASP A 119 8.96 -16.43 -6.97
CA ASP A 119 9.90 -17.52 -6.61
C ASP A 119 10.69 -17.37 -5.29
N TYR A 120 10.22 -16.59 -4.31
CA TYR A 120 10.99 -16.39 -3.06
C TYR A 120 10.18 -16.66 -1.79
N SER A 121 10.84 -17.30 -0.81
CA SER A 121 10.30 -17.70 0.51
C SER A 121 10.09 -16.52 1.46
N LEU A 122 9.13 -15.63 1.16
CA LEU A 122 8.83 -14.45 1.96
C LEU A 122 8.30 -14.79 3.38
N THR A 123 8.90 -14.23 4.44
CA THR A 123 8.32 -14.20 5.79
C THR A 123 7.86 -12.78 6.13
N ALA A 124 6.56 -12.57 6.27
CA ALA A 124 5.96 -11.29 6.66
C ALA A 124 4.71 -11.51 7.51
N GLU A 125 4.45 -10.59 8.45
CA GLU A 125 3.27 -10.57 9.29
C GLU A 125 2.41 -9.38 8.90
N LEU A 126 1.31 -9.63 8.20
CA LEU A 126 0.24 -8.66 7.98
C LEU A 126 -0.90 -9.02 8.95
N THR A 127 -1.18 -8.11 9.89
CA THR A 127 -2.19 -8.33 10.93
C THR A 127 -3.17 -7.16 11.00
N LYS A 128 -4.47 -7.44 11.06
CA LYS A 128 -5.51 -6.40 11.09
C LYS A 128 -5.34 -5.38 9.95
N THR A 129 -5.30 -5.88 8.72
CA THR A 129 -5.34 -5.04 7.52
C THR A 129 -6.75 -5.05 6.95
N GLU A 130 -7.38 -3.89 6.89
CA GLU A 130 -8.80 -3.75 6.56
C GLU A 130 -8.99 -2.84 5.35
N PHE A 131 -9.74 -3.34 4.37
CA PHE A 131 -10.18 -2.59 3.20
C PHE A 131 -11.70 -2.44 3.28
N ILE A 132 -12.16 -1.24 3.60
CA ILE A 132 -13.56 -0.98 3.94
C ILE A 132 -14.19 -0.06 2.90
N ASN A 133 -15.29 -0.50 2.27
CA ASN A 133 -16.04 0.26 1.28
C ASN A 133 -15.15 0.74 0.11
N ILE A 134 -14.38 -0.18 -0.47
CA ILE A 134 -13.59 0.07 -1.67
C ILE A 134 -14.50 -0.09 -2.89
N THR A 135 -14.71 0.99 -3.64
CA THR A 135 -15.69 1.04 -4.74
C THR A 135 -15.09 1.66 -5.99
N GLY A 136 -15.73 1.46 -7.15
CA GLY A 136 -15.36 2.12 -8.40
C GLY A 136 -15.12 1.17 -9.57
N LYS A 137 -14.25 1.59 -10.51
CA LYS A 137 -13.96 0.87 -11.76
C LYS A 137 -12.46 0.82 -12.03
N THR A 138 -11.99 -0.35 -12.45
CA THR A 138 -10.62 -0.57 -12.94
C THR A 138 -10.57 -0.52 -14.46
N SER A 139 -9.36 -0.39 -15.02
CA SER A 139 -9.18 -0.43 -16.48
C SER A 139 -9.41 -1.83 -17.03
N LEU A 140 -9.58 -1.93 -18.36
CA LEU A 140 -9.84 -3.21 -19.02
C LEU A 140 -8.61 -4.12 -19.08
N LYS A 141 -7.40 -3.59 -18.81
CA LYS A 141 -6.13 -4.29 -18.97
C LYS A 141 -6.06 -5.65 -18.27
N TYR A 142 -6.57 -5.73 -17.04
CA TYR A 142 -6.54 -6.94 -16.22
C TYR A 142 -7.92 -7.58 -16.02
N ASN A 143 -8.94 -7.11 -16.75
CA ASN A 143 -10.32 -7.62 -16.66
C ASN A 143 -10.35 -9.16 -16.79
N PRO A 144 -11.06 -9.89 -15.90
CA PRO A 144 -11.96 -9.43 -14.83
C PRO A 144 -11.31 -9.22 -13.46
N LYS A 145 -9.99 -9.26 -13.37
CA LYS A 145 -9.26 -9.13 -12.10
C LYS A 145 -9.26 -7.67 -11.66
N VAL A 146 -9.81 -7.42 -10.47
CA VAL A 146 -9.84 -6.08 -9.83
C VAL A 146 -8.85 -5.94 -8.67
N ALA A 147 -8.35 -7.07 -8.16
CA ALA A 147 -7.35 -7.12 -7.10
C ALA A 147 -6.42 -8.31 -7.30
N LYS A 148 -5.21 -8.19 -6.75
CA LYS A 148 -4.18 -9.23 -6.77
C LYS A 148 -3.61 -9.33 -5.36
N ILE A 149 -3.87 -10.45 -4.68
CA ILE A 149 -3.42 -10.68 -3.30
C ILE A 149 -2.47 -11.85 -3.31
N TYR A 150 -1.21 -11.58 -2.99
CA TYR A 150 -0.20 -12.60 -2.77
C TYR A 150 0.27 -12.50 -1.33
N CYS A 151 -0.31 -13.35 -0.48
CA CYS A 151 0.16 -13.50 0.88
C CYS A 151 1.57 -14.11 0.91
N PRO A 152 2.38 -13.77 1.91
CA PRO A 152 3.67 -14.43 2.09
C PRO A 152 3.46 -15.95 2.30
N PRO A 153 4.35 -16.81 1.78
CA PRO A 153 4.31 -18.26 2.01
C PRO A 153 4.59 -18.66 3.47
N SER A 154 5.16 -17.75 4.27
CA SER A 154 5.42 -17.92 5.71
C SER A 154 5.01 -16.65 6.49
N GLY A 155 4.44 -16.82 7.68
CA GLY A 155 3.90 -15.74 8.52
C GLY A 155 2.39 -15.57 8.38
N THR A 156 1.85 -14.44 8.87
CA THR A 156 0.41 -14.13 8.87
C THR A 156 -0.01 -13.25 7.70
N CYS A 157 -1.18 -13.51 7.15
CA CYS A 157 -1.86 -12.68 6.15
C CYS A 157 -3.31 -12.46 6.54
N ASP A 158 -3.53 -11.64 7.56
CA ASP A 158 -4.85 -11.30 8.10
C ASP A 158 -5.35 -10.00 7.44
N ILE A 159 -6.01 -10.19 6.30
CA ILE A 159 -6.58 -9.13 5.47
C ILE A 159 -8.09 -9.34 5.38
N THR A 160 -8.87 -8.28 5.61
CA THR A 160 -10.33 -8.29 5.52
C THR A 160 -10.84 -7.27 4.51
N PHE A 161 -11.85 -7.65 3.72
CA PHE A 161 -12.59 -6.77 2.83
C PHE A 161 -14.05 -6.70 3.28
N THR A 162 -14.59 -5.49 3.44
CA THR A 162 -15.97 -5.25 3.92
C THR A 162 -16.63 -4.08 3.23
#